data_AF-A0A239DKF8-F1
#
_entry.id   AF-A0A239DKF8-F1
#
_cell.length_a   1.000
_cell.length_b   1.000
_cell.length_c   1.000
_cell.angle_alpha   90.00
_cell.angle_beta   90.00
_cell.angle_gamma   90.00
#
_symmetry.space_group_name_H-M   'P 1'
#
loop_
_entity.id
_entity.type
_entity.pdbx_description
1 polymer ?
#
loop_
_entity_poly.entity_id
_entity_poly.type
_entity_poly.pdbx_seq_one_letter_code
_entity_poly.pdbx_strand_id
1 'polypeptide(L)'
;MLYGAAMSEFPRYAIYYAPDADSALSRFGAKILGYDPFTGNDVLVPGDLIMQAPDWPAVIKDPRKYGFHATLKAPFSLAAEATEADLIAAFDDFARMPRAIPEISPVVRIISGFTAVVPDAPSAELSTLAQACVEGFEVFRAPMTPNDRARRKPENLTPRQVEQLDRFGYPYVRDDFRFHMTLTGRLAPERSAAVLAMLQQRFATLDLTSLRIDRIGLFHQTSATSRFQVLRHAPLTAT
;
A
#
# COMPACT_ATOMS: atom_id res chain seq x y z
N MET A 1 -19.98 18.29 29.08
CA MET A 1 -19.05 18.51 27.94
C MET A 1 -18.75 17.16 27.33
N LEU A 2 -19.35 16.86 26.16
CA LEU A 2 -19.10 15.61 25.46
C LEU A 2 -17.71 15.70 24.84
N TYR A 3 -16.76 14.91 25.36
CA TYR A 3 -15.48 14.67 24.70
C TYR A 3 -15.80 14.00 23.35
N GLY A 4 -15.79 14.78 22.27
CA GLY A 4 -15.68 14.23 20.93
C GLY A 4 -14.37 13.45 20.88
N ALA A 5 -14.43 12.12 20.86
CA ALA A 5 -13.24 11.29 20.83
C ALA A 5 -12.39 11.68 19.59
N ALA A 6 -11.14 12.08 19.83
CA ALA A 6 -10.25 12.58 18.80
C ALA A 6 -10.20 11.60 17.61
N MET A 7 -10.41 12.13 16.41
CA MET A 7 -10.25 11.39 15.16
C MET A 7 -8.78 11.48 14.71
N SER A 8 -8.34 10.52 13.90
CA SER A 8 -7.03 10.57 13.22
C SER A 8 -6.74 11.96 12.67
N GLU A 9 -5.65 12.57 13.12
CA GLU A 9 -5.19 13.86 12.62
C GLU A 9 -4.71 13.72 11.17
N PHE A 10 -4.98 14.75 10.38
CA PHE A 10 -4.48 14.86 9.01
C PHE A 10 -3.38 15.93 8.96
N PRO A 11 -2.38 15.78 8.08
CA PRO A 11 -2.22 14.71 7.09
C PRO A 11 -1.84 13.34 7.67
N ARG A 12 -2.16 12.28 6.94
CA ARG A 12 -1.66 10.92 7.19
C ARG A 12 -0.56 10.59 6.21
N TYR A 13 0.48 9.89 6.65
CA TYR A 13 1.62 9.47 5.86
C TYR A 13 1.71 7.95 5.81
N ALA A 14 2.30 7.42 4.74
CA ALA A 14 2.55 6.00 4.63
C ALA A 14 3.84 5.73 3.85
N ILE A 15 4.49 4.61 4.15
CA ILE A 15 5.67 4.14 3.41
C ILE A 15 5.23 2.97 2.57
N TYR A 16 5.28 3.14 1.26
CA TYR A 16 4.84 2.15 0.30
C TYR A 16 5.97 1.75 -0.62
N TYR A 17 5.93 0.52 -1.11
CA TYR A 17 6.53 0.25 -2.40
C TYR A 17 5.60 0.81 -3.48
N ALA A 18 6.16 1.64 -4.35
CA ALA A 18 5.53 2.09 -5.59
C ALA A 18 6.56 1.91 -6.70
N PRO A 19 6.21 1.24 -7.82
CA PRO A 19 7.10 1.11 -8.97
C PRO A 19 7.57 2.47 -9.49
N ASP A 20 8.60 2.49 -10.33
CA ASP A 20 9.01 3.70 -11.03
C ASP A 20 7.80 4.35 -11.74
N ALA A 21 7.67 5.68 -11.65
CA ALA A 21 6.54 6.40 -12.22
C ALA A 21 6.35 6.12 -13.72
N ASP A 22 7.46 5.92 -14.44
CA ASP A 22 7.52 5.63 -15.86
C ASP A 22 7.58 4.13 -16.17
N SER A 23 7.45 3.25 -15.17
CA SER A 23 7.40 1.80 -15.40
C SER A 23 6.09 1.36 -16.06
N ALA A 24 6.17 0.27 -16.84
CA ALA A 24 4.98 -0.37 -17.39
C ALA A 24 4.01 -0.85 -16.28
N LEU A 25 4.56 -1.28 -15.15
CA LEU A 25 3.80 -1.73 -13.98
C LEU A 25 3.03 -0.58 -13.30
N SER A 26 3.64 0.60 -13.14
CA SER A 26 2.96 1.79 -12.62
C SER A 26 1.78 2.19 -13.52
N ARG A 27 2.03 2.29 -14.85
CA ARG A 27 0.98 2.59 -15.84
C ARG A 27 -0.14 1.55 -15.84
N PHE A 28 0.19 0.27 -15.70
CA PHE A 28 -0.80 -0.80 -15.59
C PHE A 28 -1.70 -0.57 -14.37
N GLY A 29 -1.10 -0.39 -13.19
CA GLY A 29 -1.83 -0.17 -11.95
C GLY A 29 -2.72 1.08 -11.99
N ALA A 30 -2.19 2.18 -12.51
CA ALA A 30 -2.93 3.45 -12.63
C ALA A 30 -4.14 3.32 -13.56
N LYS A 31 -4.01 2.61 -14.69
CA LYS A 31 -5.13 2.32 -15.62
C LYS A 31 -6.17 1.40 -14.99
N ILE A 32 -5.75 0.38 -14.25
CA ILE A 32 -6.68 -0.53 -13.56
C ILE A 32 -7.47 0.20 -12.48
N LEU A 33 -6.81 1.04 -11.68
CA LEU A 33 -7.42 1.76 -10.55
C LEU A 33 -8.04 3.11 -10.95
N GLY A 34 -7.86 3.55 -12.19
CA GLY A 34 -8.35 4.84 -12.68
C GLY A 34 -7.77 6.04 -11.93
N TYR A 35 -6.58 5.90 -11.35
CA TYR A 35 -5.94 6.92 -10.54
C TYR A 35 -4.42 6.75 -10.52
N ASP A 36 -3.71 7.84 -10.74
CA ASP A 36 -2.26 7.90 -10.62
C ASP A 36 -1.87 8.69 -9.35
N PRO A 37 -1.23 8.05 -8.35
CA PRO A 37 -0.82 8.74 -7.14
C PRO A 37 0.40 9.66 -7.35
N PHE A 38 1.17 9.51 -8.43
CA PHE A 38 2.31 10.40 -8.72
C PHE A 38 1.85 11.78 -9.19
N THR A 39 0.89 11.82 -10.10
CA THR A 39 0.32 13.09 -10.59
C THR A 39 -0.87 13.58 -9.76
N GLY A 40 -1.48 12.70 -8.97
CA GLY A 40 -2.70 13.01 -8.22
C GLY A 40 -3.96 13.11 -9.08
N ASN A 41 -3.89 12.69 -10.36
CA ASN A 41 -4.96 12.83 -11.34
C ASN A 41 -5.70 11.51 -11.60
N ASP A 42 -6.93 11.65 -12.08
CA ASP A 42 -7.70 10.53 -12.61
C ASP A 42 -7.06 10.00 -13.90
N VAL A 43 -7.08 8.67 -14.04
CA VAL A 43 -6.65 7.98 -15.25
C VAL A 43 -7.87 7.31 -15.87
N LEU A 44 -8.00 7.43 -17.19
CA LEU A 44 -9.08 6.76 -17.90
C LEU A 44 -8.91 5.24 -17.80
N VAL A 45 -9.88 4.57 -17.22
CA VAL A 45 -9.96 3.10 -17.21
C VAL A 45 -10.14 2.62 -18.66
N PRO A 46 -9.39 1.60 -19.12
CA PRO A 46 -9.52 1.09 -20.49
C PRO A 46 -10.97 0.75 -20.87
N GLY A 47 -11.41 1.20 -22.05
CA GLY A 47 -12.80 1.02 -22.49
C GLY A 47 -13.21 -0.44 -22.62
N ASP A 48 -12.30 -1.29 -23.07
CA ASP A 48 -12.48 -2.75 -23.14
C ASP A 48 -12.65 -3.40 -21.76
N LEU A 49 -12.06 -2.83 -20.71
CA LEU A 49 -12.27 -3.24 -19.33
C LEU A 49 -13.68 -2.87 -18.85
N ILE A 50 -14.13 -1.65 -19.16
CA ILE A 50 -15.49 -1.19 -18.86
C ILE A 50 -16.53 -2.01 -19.63
N MET A 51 -16.28 -2.38 -20.89
CA MET A 51 -17.18 -3.23 -21.66
C MET A 51 -17.34 -4.63 -21.04
N GLN A 52 -16.25 -5.21 -20.52
CA GLN A 52 -16.29 -6.53 -19.86
C GLN A 52 -16.88 -6.46 -18.44
N ALA A 53 -16.70 -5.34 -17.73
CA ALA A 53 -17.20 -5.12 -16.38
C ALA A 53 -17.71 -3.68 -16.23
N PRO A 54 -18.97 -3.38 -16.59
CA PRO A 54 -19.51 -2.02 -16.55
C PRO A 54 -19.49 -1.37 -15.16
N ASP A 55 -19.48 -2.18 -14.10
CA ASP A 55 -19.41 -1.74 -12.71
C ASP A 55 -17.97 -1.61 -12.17
N TRP A 56 -16.95 -1.64 -13.03
CA TRP A 56 -15.54 -1.55 -12.63
C TRP A 56 -15.22 -0.38 -11.68
N PRO A 57 -15.80 0.83 -11.83
CA PRO A 57 -15.58 1.92 -10.88
C PRO A 57 -15.97 1.57 -9.43
N ALA A 58 -16.99 0.73 -9.22
CA ALA A 58 -17.36 0.23 -7.90
C ALA A 58 -16.37 -0.83 -7.41
N VAL A 59 -15.91 -1.72 -8.30
CA VAL A 59 -14.92 -2.77 -8.01
C VAL A 59 -13.62 -2.18 -7.46
N ILE A 60 -13.16 -1.05 -7.99
CA ILE A 60 -11.88 -0.43 -7.62
C ILE A 60 -12.01 0.69 -6.57
N LYS A 61 -13.21 0.99 -6.09
CA LYS A 61 -13.50 2.15 -5.23
C LYS A 61 -12.54 2.25 -4.03
N ASP A 62 -12.37 1.15 -3.31
CA ASP A 62 -11.55 1.10 -2.10
C ASP A 62 -10.04 1.21 -2.39
N PRO A 63 -9.42 0.38 -3.26
CA PRO A 63 -7.99 0.51 -3.56
C PRO A 63 -7.63 1.81 -4.27
N ARG A 64 -8.55 2.39 -5.07
CA ARG A 64 -8.34 3.68 -5.75
C ARG A 64 -8.02 4.81 -4.77
N LYS A 65 -8.44 4.71 -3.51
CA LYS A 65 -8.11 5.69 -2.47
C LYS A 65 -6.59 5.83 -2.23
N TYR A 66 -5.85 4.75 -2.42
CA TYR A 66 -4.43 4.67 -2.10
C TYR A 66 -3.54 4.76 -3.35
N GLY A 67 -4.09 4.49 -4.54
CA GLY A 67 -3.32 4.29 -5.75
C GLY A 67 -2.64 2.92 -5.79
N PHE A 68 -1.96 2.62 -6.89
CA PHE A 68 -1.30 1.33 -7.08
C PHE A 68 0.02 1.30 -6.30
N HIS A 69 0.08 0.46 -5.26
CA HIS A 69 1.19 0.40 -4.31
C HIS A 69 1.16 -0.92 -3.54
N ALA A 70 2.25 -1.26 -2.84
CA ALA A 70 2.24 -2.25 -1.75
C ALA A 70 2.63 -1.60 -0.42
N THR A 71 1.95 -1.94 0.66
CA THR A 71 2.22 -1.35 1.98
C THR A 71 3.51 -1.90 2.58
N LEU A 72 4.46 -1.04 2.97
CA LEU A 72 5.63 -1.39 3.80
C LEU A 72 5.45 -0.89 5.25
N LYS A 73 4.90 0.32 5.42
CA LYS A 73 4.36 0.84 6.68
C LYS A 73 2.97 1.42 6.43
N ALA A 74 2.00 0.96 7.19
CA ALA A 74 0.61 1.40 7.07
C ALA A 74 0.45 2.89 7.42
N PRO A 75 -0.65 3.55 6.96
CA PRO A 75 -0.88 4.96 7.24
C PRO A 75 -0.84 5.35 8.72
N PHE A 76 -0.16 6.45 9.03
CA PHE A 76 -0.03 7.04 10.36
C PHE A 76 -0.11 8.57 10.31
N SER A 77 -0.52 9.19 11.41
CA SER A 77 -0.41 10.65 11.62
C SER A 77 0.93 10.95 12.30
N LEU A 78 1.48 12.15 12.12
CA LEU A 78 2.73 12.55 12.77
C LEU A 78 2.55 12.78 14.27
N ALA A 79 3.53 12.33 15.06
CA ALA A 79 3.65 12.72 16.47
C ALA A 79 3.82 14.24 16.59
N ALA A 80 3.39 14.82 17.71
CA ALA A 80 3.38 16.28 17.91
C ALA A 80 4.78 16.90 17.82
N GLU A 81 5.81 16.12 18.13
CA GLU A 81 7.21 16.50 18.13
C GLU A 81 7.89 16.36 16.76
N ALA A 82 7.19 15.82 15.75
CA ALA A 82 7.74 15.53 14.42
C ALA A 82 7.07 16.40 13.34
N THR A 83 7.88 16.88 12.39
CA THR A 83 7.40 17.62 11.22
C THR A 83 7.44 16.78 9.94
N GLU A 84 6.71 17.22 8.90
CA GLU A 84 6.80 16.60 7.57
C GLU A 84 8.23 16.66 7.02
N ALA A 85 8.96 17.74 7.31
CA ALA A 85 10.35 17.91 6.90
C ALA A 85 11.27 16.87 7.56
N ASP A 86 11.09 16.59 8.86
CA ASP A 86 11.87 15.57 9.57
C ASP A 86 11.61 14.18 8.99
N LEU A 87 10.35 13.87 8.66
CA LEU A 87 9.96 12.61 8.02
C LEU A 87 10.58 12.47 6.63
N ILE A 88 10.58 13.53 5.83
CA ILE A 88 11.21 13.54 4.49
C ILE A 88 12.73 13.31 4.62
N ALA A 89 13.40 14.00 5.55
CA ALA A 89 14.83 13.82 5.77
C ALA A 89 15.17 12.38 6.18
N ALA A 90 14.43 11.81 7.15
CA ALA A 90 14.61 10.42 7.56
C ALA A 90 14.30 9.43 6.44
N PHE A 91 13.34 9.75 5.56
CA PHE A 91 13.03 8.95 4.38
C PHE A 91 14.19 8.89 3.39
N ASP A 92 14.80 10.06 3.09
CA ASP A 92 15.95 10.14 2.19
C ASP A 92 17.18 9.43 2.79
N ASP A 93 17.41 9.58 4.10
CA ASP A 93 18.47 8.85 4.81
C ASP A 93 18.24 7.34 4.77
N PHE A 94 17.01 6.89 5.03
CA PHE A 94 16.65 5.47 4.94
C PHE A 94 16.93 4.90 3.55
N ALA A 95 16.58 5.64 2.49
CA ALA A 95 16.82 5.23 1.11
C ALA A 95 18.32 5.12 0.76
N ARG A 96 19.17 5.96 1.36
CA ARG A 96 20.64 5.95 1.19
C ARG A 96 21.36 4.84 1.96
N MET A 97 20.76 4.29 3.02
CA MET A 97 21.37 3.21 3.79
C MET A 97 21.50 1.94 2.94
N PRO A 98 22.75 1.44 2.70
CA PRO A 98 22.97 0.23 1.91
C PRO A 98 22.22 -0.97 2.48
N ARG A 99 21.52 -1.70 1.61
CA ARG A 99 20.79 -2.93 1.96
C ARG A 99 20.67 -3.90 0.79
N ALA A 100 20.33 -5.16 1.09
CA ALA A 100 19.88 -6.09 0.06
C ALA A 100 18.58 -5.57 -0.59
N ILE A 101 18.48 -5.68 -1.92
CA ILE A 101 17.31 -5.26 -2.68
C ILE A 101 16.47 -6.50 -3.00
N PRO A 102 15.27 -6.63 -2.41
CA PRO A 102 14.42 -7.79 -2.66
C PRO A 102 14.04 -7.88 -4.13
N GLU A 103 14.07 -9.09 -4.67
CA GLU A 103 13.58 -9.41 -6.00
C GLU A 103 12.51 -10.49 -5.91
N ILE A 104 11.38 -10.31 -6.60
CA ILE A 104 10.26 -11.25 -6.58
C ILE A 104 9.84 -11.62 -8.00
N SER A 105 9.30 -12.83 -8.18
CA SER A 105 8.48 -13.15 -9.35
C SER A 105 7.04 -12.69 -9.07
N PRO A 106 6.52 -11.66 -9.76
CA PRO A 106 5.19 -11.14 -9.46
C PRO A 106 4.10 -11.97 -10.19
N VAL A 107 3.03 -12.31 -9.47
CA VAL A 107 1.86 -13.02 -10.01
C VAL A 107 0.56 -12.38 -9.55
N VAL A 108 -0.50 -12.49 -10.34
CA VAL A 108 -1.83 -12.00 -9.97
C VAL A 108 -2.62 -13.13 -9.31
N ARG A 109 -3.07 -12.91 -8.07
CA ARG A 109 -3.82 -13.89 -7.27
C ARG A 109 -4.99 -13.23 -6.52
N ILE A 110 -5.99 -14.04 -6.16
CA ILE A 110 -6.98 -13.64 -5.15
C ILE A 110 -6.37 -13.84 -3.77
N ILE A 111 -6.43 -12.80 -2.96
CA ILE A 111 -5.99 -12.81 -1.57
C ILE A 111 -7.08 -12.20 -0.70
N SER A 112 -7.49 -12.90 0.36
CA SER A 112 -8.49 -12.38 1.30
C SER A 112 -9.75 -11.80 0.64
N GLY A 113 -10.20 -12.38 -0.48
CA GLY A 113 -11.39 -11.98 -1.23
C GLY A 113 -11.21 -10.85 -2.27
N PHE A 114 -10.01 -10.32 -2.48
CA PHE A 114 -9.71 -9.31 -3.50
C PHE A 114 -8.55 -9.75 -4.41
N THR A 115 -8.41 -9.15 -5.59
CA THR A 115 -7.33 -9.49 -6.53
C THR A 115 -6.16 -8.53 -6.38
N ALA A 116 -4.94 -9.06 -6.36
CA ALA A 116 -3.71 -8.29 -6.20
C ALA A 116 -2.53 -8.93 -6.94
N VAL A 117 -1.52 -8.12 -7.26
CA VAL A 117 -0.19 -8.62 -7.63
C VAL A 117 0.56 -8.97 -6.34
N VAL A 118 1.13 -10.17 -6.26
CA VAL A 118 1.84 -10.71 -5.08
C VAL A 118 3.12 -11.43 -5.50
N PRO A 119 4.06 -11.68 -4.58
CA PRO A 119 5.17 -12.60 -4.84
C PRO A 119 4.66 -14.02 -5.07
N ASP A 120 5.25 -14.75 -6.01
CA ASP A 120 4.90 -16.16 -6.26
C ASP A 120 5.39 -17.11 -5.15
N ALA A 121 6.47 -16.71 -4.48
CA ALA A 121 7.03 -17.40 -3.32
C ALA A 121 7.35 -16.39 -2.18
N PRO A 122 7.43 -16.84 -0.92
CA PRO A 122 7.89 -16.00 0.18
C PRO A 122 9.29 -15.41 -0.09
N SER A 123 9.50 -14.14 0.31
CA SER A 123 10.79 -13.46 0.20
C SER A 123 11.21 -12.94 1.57
N ALA A 124 12.28 -13.50 2.13
CA ALA A 124 12.82 -13.08 3.42
C ALA A 124 13.35 -11.64 3.36
N GLU A 125 14.03 -11.28 2.28
CA GLU A 125 14.54 -9.92 2.05
C GLU A 125 13.41 -8.89 2.02
N LEU A 126 12.27 -9.24 1.43
CA LEU A 126 11.10 -8.36 1.39
C LEU A 126 10.48 -8.17 2.77
N SER A 127 10.40 -9.24 3.57
CA SER A 127 9.99 -9.16 4.97
C SER A 127 10.96 -8.30 5.80
N THR A 128 12.27 -8.44 5.58
CA THR A 128 13.30 -7.61 6.23
C THR A 128 13.16 -6.14 5.85
N LEU A 129 12.94 -5.82 4.56
CA LEU A 129 12.71 -4.45 4.12
C LEU A 129 11.47 -3.84 4.77
N ALA A 130 10.35 -4.58 4.79
CA ALA A 130 9.11 -4.11 5.40
C ALA A 130 9.29 -3.88 6.91
N GLN A 131 9.96 -4.79 7.61
CA GLN A 131 10.26 -4.62 9.04
C GLN A 131 11.14 -3.38 9.28
N ALA A 132 12.17 -3.17 8.46
CA ALA A 132 13.01 -1.99 8.55
C ALA A 132 12.22 -0.68 8.34
N CYS A 133 11.25 -0.66 7.41
CA CYS A 133 10.35 0.49 7.27
C CYS A 133 9.45 0.68 8.51
N VAL A 134 8.88 -0.39 9.06
CA VAL A 134 8.04 -0.28 10.26
C VAL A 134 8.84 0.32 11.41
N GLU A 135 10.02 -0.21 11.68
CA GLU A 135 10.89 0.19 12.80
C GLU A 135 11.52 1.57 12.59
N GLY A 136 12.10 1.82 11.41
CA GLY A 136 12.80 3.07 11.10
C GLY A 136 11.91 4.31 11.11
N PHE A 137 10.62 4.15 10.80
CA PHE A 137 9.66 5.27 10.79
C PHE A 137 8.70 5.26 11.98
N GLU A 138 8.87 4.38 12.97
CA GLU A 138 7.96 4.31 14.13
C GLU A 138 8.01 5.56 15.00
N VAL A 139 9.19 6.18 15.13
CA VAL A 139 9.37 7.42 15.92
C VAL A 139 8.49 8.59 15.44
N PHE A 140 8.09 8.59 14.17
CA PHE A 140 7.25 9.64 13.59
C PHE A 140 5.77 9.43 13.84
N ARG A 141 5.33 8.25 14.28
CA ARG A 141 3.91 7.94 14.39
C ARG A 141 3.33 8.49 15.70
N ALA A 142 2.24 9.24 15.58
CA ALA A 142 1.40 9.61 16.73
C ALA A 142 0.81 8.37 17.43
N PRO A 143 0.66 8.40 18.77
CA PRO A 143 -0.06 7.38 19.51
C PRO A 143 -1.44 7.08 18.90
N MET A 144 -1.82 5.81 18.86
CA MET A 144 -3.08 5.40 18.25
C MET A 144 -4.25 5.81 19.15
N THR A 145 -5.25 6.48 18.58
CA THR A 145 -6.46 6.86 19.31
C THR A 145 -7.34 5.62 19.59
N PRO A 146 -8.17 5.62 20.65
CA PRO A 146 -9.15 4.56 20.89
C PRO A 146 -10.10 4.33 19.70
N ASN A 147 -10.47 5.40 18.99
CA ASN A 147 -11.33 5.32 17.79
C ASN A 147 -10.63 4.60 16.64
N ASP A 148 -9.37 4.93 16.36
CA ASP A 148 -8.62 4.28 15.29
C ASP A 148 -8.32 2.83 15.63
N ARG A 149 -8.08 2.52 16.91
CA ARG A 149 -7.98 1.14 17.40
C ARG A 149 -9.28 0.36 17.15
N ALA A 150 -10.43 0.92 17.53
CA ALA A 150 -11.72 0.27 17.33
C ALA A 150 -12.04 0.01 15.85
N ARG A 151 -11.67 0.94 14.95
CA ARG A 151 -11.84 0.76 13.49
C ARG A 151 -11.06 -0.43 12.92
N ARG A 152 -10.01 -0.89 13.60
CA ARG A 152 -9.23 -2.09 13.22
C ARG A 152 -9.88 -3.39 13.67
N LYS A 153 -10.99 -3.32 14.41
CA LYS A 153 -11.77 -4.48 14.89
C LYS A 153 -10.89 -5.50 15.62
N PRO A 154 -10.22 -5.10 16.73
CA PRO A 154 -9.30 -5.97 17.47
C PRO A 154 -9.95 -7.28 17.95
N GLU A 155 -11.27 -7.33 18.09
CA GLU A 155 -12.04 -8.53 18.40
C GLU A 155 -11.94 -9.63 17.32
N ASN A 156 -11.54 -9.29 16.09
CA ASN A 156 -11.33 -10.24 14.99
C ASN A 156 -9.85 -10.57 14.77
N LEU A 157 -8.94 -10.06 15.63
CA LEU A 157 -7.51 -10.25 15.51
C LEU A 157 -7.02 -11.35 16.44
N THR A 158 -5.94 -12.02 16.04
CA THR A 158 -5.22 -12.94 16.95
C THR A 158 -4.52 -12.15 18.07
N PRO A 159 -4.16 -12.77 19.21
CA PRO A 159 -3.42 -12.09 20.27
C PRO A 159 -2.14 -11.39 19.78
N ARG A 160 -1.37 -12.04 18.89
CA ARG A 160 -0.18 -11.46 18.26
C ARG A 160 -0.52 -10.22 17.41
N GLN A 161 -1.58 -10.29 16.63
CA GLN A 161 -2.03 -9.16 15.81
C GLN A 161 -2.53 -7.98 16.65
N VAL A 162 -3.13 -8.25 17.82
CA VAL A 162 -3.48 -7.20 18.80
C VAL A 162 -2.23 -6.54 19.37
N GLU A 163 -1.21 -7.32 19.76
CA GLU A 163 0.07 -6.76 20.23
C GLU A 163 0.73 -5.88 19.16
N GLN A 164 0.73 -6.34 17.91
CA GLN A 164 1.25 -5.59 16.77
C GLN A 164 0.45 -4.31 16.51
N LEU A 165 -0.88 -4.38 16.60
CA LEU A 165 -1.75 -3.21 16.48
C LEU A 165 -1.44 -2.18 17.58
N ASP A 166 -1.29 -2.61 18.82
CA ASP A 166 -1.04 -1.72 19.95
C ASP A 166 0.37 -1.11 19.88
N ARG A 167 1.37 -1.87 19.43
CA ARG A 167 2.76 -1.42 19.30
C ARG A 167 3.01 -0.55 18.08
N PHE A 168 2.51 -0.93 16.90
CA PHE A 168 2.85 -0.33 15.61
C PHE A 168 1.69 0.40 14.93
N GLY A 169 0.51 0.42 15.56
CA GLY A 169 -0.71 1.00 14.96
C GLY A 169 -1.30 0.17 13.80
N TYR A 170 -0.77 -1.03 13.54
CA TYR A 170 -1.20 -1.89 12.45
C TYR A 170 -0.97 -3.38 12.74
N PRO A 171 -1.97 -4.26 12.49
CA PRO A 171 -1.88 -5.66 12.93
C PRO A 171 -1.11 -6.58 11.97
N TYR A 172 -0.84 -6.18 10.73
CA TYR A 172 -0.24 -7.04 9.70
C TYR A 172 1.21 -6.65 9.41
N VAL A 173 2.04 -6.67 10.45
CA VAL A 173 3.50 -6.46 10.37
C VAL A 173 4.22 -7.76 10.73
N ARG A 174 5.56 -7.82 10.54
CA ARG A 174 6.41 -8.97 10.90
C ARG A 174 5.85 -10.30 10.37
N ASP A 175 5.54 -11.26 11.23
CA ASP A 175 5.05 -12.59 10.84
C ASP A 175 3.69 -12.55 10.12
N ASP A 176 2.93 -11.46 10.28
CA ASP A 176 1.66 -11.23 9.59
C ASP A 176 1.80 -10.31 8.37
N PHE A 177 3.03 -9.91 8.02
CA PHE A 177 3.29 -9.10 6.82
C PHE A 177 2.97 -9.89 5.55
N ARG A 178 2.30 -9.23 4.61
CA ARG A 178 2.03 -9.77 3.28
C ARG A 178 2.18 -8.70 2.23
N PHE A 179 3.19 -8.81 1.38
CA PHE A 179 3.32 -7.95 0.22
C PHE A 179 2.19 -8.19 -0.77
N HIS A 180 1.52 -7.12 -1.20
CA HIS A 180 0.51 -7.16 -2.25
C HIS A 180 0.28 -5.78 -2.84
N MET A 181 0.08 -5.71 -4.16
CA MET A 181 -0.38 -4.52 -4.87
C MET A 181 -1.82 -4.72 -5.34
N THR A 182 -2.76 -4.09 -4.63
CA THR A 182 -4.20 -4.33 -4.79
C THR A 182 -4.72 -3.82 -6.13
N LEU A 183 -5.48 -4.65 -6.84
CA LEU A 183 -6.11 -4.33 -8.13
C LEU A 183 -7.63 -4.14 -7.99
N THR A 184 -8.26 -4.78 -7.00
CA THR A 184 -9.71 -4.70 -6.77
C THR A 184 -10.04 -4.57 -5.27
N GLY A 185 -11.24 -4.11 -4.95
CA GLY A 185 -11.87 -4.38 -3.67
C GLY A 185 -12.26 -5.85 -3.52
N ARG A 186 -12.93 -6.18 -2.41
CA ARG A 186 -13.45 -7.53 -2.19
C ARG A 186 -14.56 -7.82 -3.19
N LEU A 187 -14.53 -9.03 -3.76
CA LEU A 187 -15.50 -9.50 -4.73
C LEU A 187 -16.24 -10.72 -4.20
N ALA A 188 -17.47 -10.90 -4.66
CA ALA A 188 -18.22 -12.12 -4.41
C ALA A 188 -17.54 -13.32 -5.12
N PRO A 189 -17.58 -14.53 -4.55
CA PRO A 189 -16.90 -15.70 -5.11
C PRO A 189 -17.24 -15.97 -6.58
N GLU A 190 -18.49 -15.74 -6.98
CA GLU A 190 -19.03 -16.03 -8.31
C GLU A 190 -18.39 -15.16 -9.40
N ARG A 191 -17.95 -13.94 -9.03
CA ARG A 191 -17.30 -13.00 -9.95
C ARG A 191 -15.79 -13.04 -9.89
N SER A 192 -15.24 -13.51 -8.76
CA SER A 192 -13.82 -13.44 -8.46
C SER A 192 -12.96 -14.18 -9.50
N ALA A 193 -13.41 -15.35 -9.98
CA ALA A 193 -12.68 -16.14 -10.97
C ALA A 193 -12.57 -15.44 -12.33
N ALA A 194 -13.66 -14.84 -12.83
CA ALA A 194 -13.67 -14.14 -14.11
C ALA A 194 -12.81 -12.86 -14.06
N VAL A 195 -12.90 -12.09 -12.97
CA VAL A 195 -12.07 -10.90 -12.77
C VAL A 195 -10.60 -11.26 -12.61
N LEU A 196 -10.29 -12.34 -11.89
CA LEU A 196 -8.92 -12.84 -11.77
C LEU A 196 -8.34 -13.21 -13.13
N ALA A 197 -9.04 -14.01 -13.94
CA ALA A 197 -8.56 -14.43 -15.25
C ALA A 197 -8.31 -13.24 -16.18
N MET A 198 -9.22 -12.27 -16.20
CA MET A 198 -9.08 -11.05 -16.98
C MET A 198 -7.86 -10.21 -16.53
N LEU A 199 -7.66 -10.03 -15.22
CA LEU A 199 -6.50 -9.30 -14.70
C LEU A 199 -5.19 -10.06 -14.93
N GLN A 200 -5.17 -11.39 -14.87
CA GLN A 200 -4.02 -12.23 -15.21
C GLN A 200 -3.63 -12.08 -16.68
N GLN A 201 -4.60 -12.12 -17.61
CA GLN A 201 -4.34 -11.91 -19.04
C GLN A 201 -3.74 -10.53 -19.30
N ARG A 202 -4.31 -9.47 -18.71
CA ARG A 202 -3.77 -8.11 -18.85
C ARG A 202 -2.38 -7.98 -18.25
N PHE A 203 -2.15 -8.54 -17.06
CA PHE A 203 -0.84 -8.49 -16.39
C PHE A 203 0.24 -9.25 -17.18
N ALA A 204 -0.11 -10.39 -17.78
CA ALA A 204 0.81 -11.16 -18.62
C ALA A 204 1.36 -10.35 -19.81
N THR A 205 0.62 -9.37 -20.33
CA THR A 205 1.10 -8.49 -21.41
C THR A 205 2.29 -7.60 -21.02
N LEU A 206 2.59 -7.48 -19.73
CA LEU A 206 3.76 -6.74 -19.25
C LEU A 206 5.07 -7.52 -19.41
N ASP A 207 4.99 -8.84 -19.65
CA ASP A 207 6.13 -9.77 -19.70
C ASP A 207 7.07 -9.62 -18.48
N LEU A 208 6.47 -9.35 -17.32
CA LEU A 208 7.18 -9.05 -16.08
C LEU A 208 7.41 -10.35 -15.30
N THR A 209 8.53 -11.02 -15.56
CA THR A 209 8.91 -12.27 -14.88
C THR A 209 9.65 -12.03 -13.56
N SER A 210 10.23 -10.85 -13.38
CA SER A 210 10.92 -10.41 -12.17
C SER A 210 10.58 -8.95 -11.85
N LEU A 211 10.50 -8.64 -10.55
CA LEU A 211 10.28 -7.30 -10.03
C LEU A 211 11.24 -7.02 -8.87
N ARG A 212 12.10 -6.02 -9.06
CA ARG A 212 12.97 -5.49 -8.01
C ARG A 212 12.20 -4.50 -7.14
N ILE A 213 12.29 -4.66 -5.83
CA ILE A 213 11.74 -3.74 -4.83
C ILE A 213 12.86 -2.75 -4.49
N ASP A 214 13.31 -2.01 -5.51
CA ASP A 214 14.51 -1.18 -5.49
C ASP A 214 14.26 0.27 -5.11
N ARG A 215 13.05 0.58 -4.64
CA ARG A 215 12.60 1.93 -4.33
C ARG A 215 11.41 1.92 -3.39
N ILE A 216 11.22 3.03 -2.72
CA ILE A 216 10.07 3.25 -1.84
C ILE A 216 9.49 4.64 -2.12
N GLY A 217 8.23 4.82 -1.73
CA GLY A 217 7.53 6.10 -1.76
C GLY A 217 7.02 6.47 -0.39
N LEU A 218 7.21 7.74 -0.02
CA LEU A 218 6.50 8.41 1.04
C LEU A 218 5.23 9.00 0.45
N PHE A 219 4.08 8.50 0.88
CA PHE A 219 2.79 8.98 0.44
C PHE A 219 2.16 9.82 1.55
N HIS A 220 1.35 10.79 1.17
CA HIS A 220 0.53 11.55 2.11
C HIS A 220 -0.94 11.59 1.70
N GLN A 221 -1.80 11.82 2.67
CA GLN A 221 -3.23 12.04 2.47
C GLN A 221 -3.63 13.23 3.33
N THR A 222 -4.07 14.32 2.70
CA THR A 222 -4.28 15.62 3.36
C THR A 222 -5.62 15.74 4.08
N SER A 223 -6.60 14.89 3.74
CA SER A 223 -7.91 14.85 4.38
C SER A 223 -8.58 13.48 4.26
N ALA A 224 -9.66 13.26 5.02
CA ALA A 224 -10.42 12.01 5.00
C ALA A 224 -10.97 11.64 3.60
N THR A 225 -11.31 12.66 2.79
CA THR A 225 -11.90 12.55 1.46
C THR A 225 -10.88 12.59 0.32
N SER A 226 -9.67 13.10 0.57
CA SER A 226 -8.57 13.06 -0.40
C SER A 226 -8.05 11.63 -0.63
N ARG A 227 -7.40 11.42 -1.77
CA ARG A 227 -6.65 10.20 -2.08
C ARG A 227 -5.20 10.36 -1.66
N PHE A 228 -4.50 9.25 -1.43
CA PHE A 228 -3.07 9.31 -1.18
C PHE A 228 -2.31 9.74 -2.44
N GLN A 229 -1.38 10.65 -2.29
CA GLN A 229 -0.47 11.12 -3.33
C GLN A 229 0.98 10.86 -2.92
N VAL A 230 1.85 10.66 -3.91
CA VAL A 230 3.29 10.53 -3.69
C VAL A 230 3.84 11.89 -3.27
N LEU A 231 4.38 11.97 -2.05
CA LEU A 231 5.07 13.16 -1.55
C LEU A 231 6.56 13.10 -1.89
N ARG A 232 7.18 11.93 -1.73
CA ARG A 232 8.58 11.64 -2.12
C ARG A 232 8.71 10.22 -2.63
N HIS A 233 9.65 9.98 -3.53
CA HIS A 233 9.96 8.68 -4.10
C HIS A 233 11.45 8.58 -4.34
N ALA A 234 12.08 7.51 -3.87
CA ALA A 234 13.53 7.38 -3.91
C ALA A 234 13.96 5.93 -4.16
N PRO A 235 15.02 5.71 -4.96
CA PRO A 235 15.66 4.40 -5.06
C PRO A 235 16.34 4.03 -3.74
N LEU A 236 16.31 2.75 -3.40
CA LEU A 236 17.06 2.16 -2.30
C LEU A 236 18.50 1.88 -2.77
N THR A 237 19.46 2.14 -1.89
CA THR A 237 20.88 1.89 -2.16
C THR A 237 21.20 0.42 -1.93
N ALA A 238 21.68 -0.28 -2.96
CA ALA A 238 22.14 -1.67 -2.83
C ALA A 238 23.46 -1.74 -2.04
N THR A 239 23.63 -2.77 -1.21
CA THR A 239 24.93 -3.19 -0.66
C THR A 239 25.85 -3.77 -1.73
#